data_AF-A0A959Q8L3-F1
#
_entry.id   AF-A0A959Q8L3-F1
#
_cell.length_a   1.000
_cell.length_b   1.000
_cell.length_c   1.000
_cell.angle_alpha   90.00
_cell.angle_beta   90.00
_cell.angle_gamma   90.00
#
_symmetry.space_group_name_H-M   'P 1'
#
loop_
_entity.id
_entity.type
_entity.pdbx_description
1 polymer ?
#
loop_
_entity_poly.entity_id
_entity_poly.type
_entity_poly.pdbx_seq_one_letter_code
_entity_poly.pdbx_strand_id
1 'polypeptide(L)'
;MEKTVVVLGKTVTALGTLRALKPLRREGYRIVLATTDTTENIALHSNIPDRKVVFSDGLVTGLLDLAAEFSGKPALLFTRDADIVEVSEQRELLEPHYRFL
;
A
#
# COMPACT_ATOMS: atom_id res chain seq x y z
N MET A 1 -6.51 -13.06 -12.80
CA MET A 1 -5.60 -12.68 -11.71
C MET A 1 -5.86 -11.23 -11.37
N GLU A 2 -6.29 -10.92 -10.15
CA GLU A 2 -6.57 -9.54 -9.71
C GLU A 2 -5.28 -8.72 -9.74
N LYS A 3 -5.31 -7.53 -10.35
CA LYS A 3 -4.16 -6.63 -10.42
C LYS A 3 -4.24 -5.63 -9.27
N THR A 4 -3.56 -5.91 -8.16
CA THR A 4 -3.62 -5.06 -6.98
C THR A 4 -2.37 -4.20 -6.84
N VAL A 5 -2.55 -2.93 -6.48
CA VAL A 5 -1.49 -2.00 -6.08
C VAL A 5 -1.76 -1.57 -4.64
N VAL A 6 -0.77 -1.75 -3.77
CA VAL A 6 -0.78 -1.27 -2.38
C VAL A 6 0.09 -0.02 -2.31
N VAL A 7 -0.51 1.12 -2.01
CA VAL A 7 0.19 2.38 -1.76
C VAL A 7 0.38 2.52 -0.26
N LEU A 8 1.62 2.54 0.19
CA LEU A 8 1.99 2.81 1.57
C LEU A 8 2.20 4.28 1.78
N GLY A 9 1.39 4.89 2.64
CA GLY A 9 1.71 6.23 3.09
C GLY A 9 0.58 6.99 3.73
N LYS A 10 0.98 8.16 4.24
CA LYS A 10 0.11 9.08 4.99
C LYS A 10 0.21 10.53 4.58
N THR A 11 1.03 10.82 3.58
CA THR A 11 1.43 12.17 3.21
C THR A 11 0.69 12.66 1.97
N VAL A 12 0.89 13.93 1.63
CA VAL A 12 0.47 14.49 0.34
C VAL A 12 1.06 13.70 -0.83
N THR A 13 2.25 13.13 -0.68
CA THR A 13 2.86 12.23 -1.68
C THR A 13 1.98 11.01 -1.92
N ALA A 14 1.46 10.36 -0.86
CA ALA A 14 0.54 9.24 -1.01
C ALA A 14 -0.74 9.65 -1.75
N LEU A 15 -1.30 10.81 -1.43
CA LEU A 15 -2.46 11.34 -2.17
C LEU A 15 -2.13 11.61 -3.65
N GLY A 16 -0.95 12.15 -3.94
CA GLY A 16 -0.44 12.36 -5.30
C GLY A 16 -0.31 11.04 -6.07
N THR A 17 0.29 10.03 -5.46
CA THR A 17 0.41 8.68 -6.02
C THR A 17 -0.95 8.07 -6.30
N LEU A 18 -1.90 8.15 -5.37
CA LEU A 18 -3.27 7.69 -5.59
C LEU A 18 -3.91 8.38 -6.81
N ARG A 19 -3.77 9.71 -6.91
CA ARG A 19 -4.29 10.48 -8.06
C ARG A 19 -3.68 10.03 -9.39
N ALA A 20 -2.38 9.75 -9.41
CA ALA A 20 -1.69 9.24 -10.59
C ALA A 20 -2.17 7.83 -10.99
N LEU A 21 -2.50 6.98 -10.01
CA LEU A 21 -2.97 5.61 -10.25
C LEU A 21 -4.46 5.52 -10.58
N LYS A 22 -5.27 6.55 -10.29
CA LYS A 22 -6.73 6.56 -10.52
C LYS A 22 -7.15 6.05 -11.92
N PRO A 23 -6.49 6.40 -13.04
CA PRO A 23 -6.84 5.89 -14.36
C PRO A 23 -6.76 4.36 -14.48
N LEU A 24 -5.82 3.72 -13.77
CA LEU A 24 -5.61 2.27 -13.81
C LEU A 24 -6.80 1.47 -13.27
N ARG A 25 -7.69 2.09 -12.47
CA ARG A 25 -8.94 1.46 -12.06
C ARG A 25 -9.81 1.06 -13.25
N ARG A 26 -9.77 1.83 -14.35
CA ARG A 26 -10.48 1.51 -15.60
C ARG A 26 -9.86 0.32 -16.33
N GLU A 27 -8.61 0.01 -16.05
CA GLU A 27 -7.88 -1.16 -16.58
C GLU A 27 -7.99 -2.40 -15.68
N GLY A 28 -8.88 -2.34 -14.67
CA GLY A 28 -9.13 -3.43 -13.74
C GLY A 28 -8.11 -3.55 -12.62
N TYR A 29 -7.33 -2.50 -12.33
CA TYR A 29 -6.49 -2.47 -11.13
C TYR A 29 -7.30 -2.11 -9.89
N ARG A 30 -7.08 -2.85 -8.81
CA ARG A 30 -7.54 -2.51 -7.47
C ARG A 30 -6.47 -1.72 -6.74
N ILE A 31 -6.84 -0.58 -6.17
CA ILE A 31 -5.93 0.30 -5.43
C ILE A 31 -6.25 0.21 -3.94
N VAL A 32 -5.27 -0.20 -3.15
CA VAL A 32 -5.36 -0.25 -1.70
C VAL A 32 -4.44 0.80 -1.12
N LEU A 33 -4.96 1.65 -0.24
CA LEU A 33 -4.15 2.52 0.61
C LEU A 33 -3.89 1.80 1.92
N ALA A 34 -2.64 1.70 2.32
CA ALA A 34 -2.24 1.11 3.60
C ALA A 34 -1.36 2.09 4.38
N THR A 35 -1.51 2.11 5.70
CA THR A 35 -0.80 3.04 6.58
C THR A 35 -0.71 2.50 8.00
N THR A 36 0.28 2.93 8.77
CA THR A 36 0.35 2.73 10.22
C THR A 36 -0.20 3.93 11.00
N ASP A 37 -0.61 5.00 10.33
CA ASP A 37 -1.00 6.25 10.99
C ASP A 37 -2.48 6.59 10.77
N THR A 38 -3.19 6.72 11.88
CA THR A 38 -4.59 7.15 11.96
C THR A 38 -4.78 8.65 12.10
N THR A 39 -3.73 9.38 12.48
CA THR A 39 -3.75 10.81 12.77
C THR A 39 -3.31 11.62 11.54
N GLU A 40 -4.11 12.61 11.15
CA GLU A 40 -3.78 13.60 10.11
C GLU A 40 -3.43 13.05 8.70
N ASN A 41 -3.85 11.83 8.38
CA ASN A 41 -3.55 11.22 7.09
C ASN A 41 -4.51 11.71 6.00
N ILE A 42 -4.08 12.72 5.23
CA ILE A 42 -4.87 13.29 4.13
C ILE A 42 -5.25 12.26 3.05
N ALA A 43 -4.44 11.21 2.87
CA ALA A 43 -4.72 10.17 1.90
C ALA A 43 -5.92 9.29 2.32
N LEU A 44 -6.17 9.13 3.62
CA LEU A 44 -7.36 8.42 4.14
C LEU A 44 -8.67 9.14 3.79
N HIS A 45 -8.64 10.46 3.56
CA HIS A 45 -9.82 11.22 3.13
C HIS A 45 -10.09 11.13 1.62
N SER A 46 -9.21 10.51 0.84
CA SER A 46 -9.39 10.31 -0.60
C SER A 46 -10.43 9.23 -0.90
N ASN A 47 -11.28 9.44 -1.90
CA ASN A 47 -12.19 8.41 -2.43
C ASN A 47 -11.59 7.61 -3.60
N ILE A 48 -10.28 7.74 -3.82
CA ILE A 48 -9.59 7.05 -4.92
C ILE A 48 -9.33 5.57 -4.60
N PRO A 49 -8.77 5.20 -3.43
CA PRO A 49 -8.54 3.80 -3.09
C PRO A 49 -9.86 3.03 -3.05
N ASP A 50 -9.85 1.79 -3.55
CA ASP A 50 -10.96 0.84 -3.39
C ASP A 50 -11.04 0.33 -1.95
N ARG A 51 -9.91 0.32 -1.24
CA ARG A 51 -9.82 -0.04 0.17
C ARG A 51 -8.77 0.81 0.90
N LYS A 52 -9.03 1.07 2.17
CA LYS A 52 -8.11 1.73 3.10
C LYS A 52 -7.85 0.79 4.26
N VAL A 53 -6.59 0.60 4.63
CA VAL A 53 -6.16 -0.28 5.70
C VAL A 53 -5.27 0.51 6.64
N VAL A 54 -5.53 0.41 7.93
CA VAL A 54 -4.69 0.96 8.98
C VAL A 54 -4.15 -0.21 9.78
N PHE A 55 -2.83 -0.32 9.86
CA PHE A 55 -2.15 -1.36 10.62
C PHE A 55 -1.99 -0.92 12.09
N SER A 56 -2.43 -1.75 13.02
CA SER A 56 -2.23 -1.55 14.46
C SER A 56 -0.90 -2.09 14.97
N ASP A 57 -0.37 -3.13 14.32
CA ASP A 57 0.69 -3.98 14.88
C ASP A 57 2.06 -3.74 14.20
N GLY A 58 2.21 -2.60 13.52
CA GLY A 58 3.41 -2.22 12.77
C GLY A 58 3.30 -2.48 11.26
N LEU A 59 4.26 -1.94 10.50
CA LEU A 59 4.18 -1.92 9.04
C LEU A 59 4.36 -3.33 8.45
N VAL A 60 5.40 -4.06 8.84
CA VAL A 60 5.74 -5.36 8.26
C VAL A 60 4.68 -6.41 8.60
N THR A 61 4.28 -6.52 9.87
CA THR A 61 3.21 -7.43 10.30
C THR A 61 1.91 -7.13 9.57
N GLY A 62 1.51 -5.86 9.52
CA GLY A 62 0.30 -5.46 8.80
C GLY A 62 0.34 -5.75 7.30
N LEU A 63 1.52 -5.64 6.66
CA LEU A 63 1.71 -6.05 5.27
C LEU A 63 1.58 -7.57 5.10
N LEU A 64 2.12 -8.38 6.00
CA LEU A 64 1.96 -9.84 5.93
C LEU A 64 0.49 -10.26 6.07
N ASP A 65 -0.24 -9.65 7.00
CA ASP A 65 -1.67 -9.91 7.19
C ASP A 65 -2.47 -9.47 5.96
N LEU A 66 -2.17 -8.28 5.42
CA LEU A 66 -2.83 -7.77 4.23
C LEU A 66 -2.55 -8.63 2.99
N ALA A 67 -1.35 -9.20 2.88
CA ALA A 67 -0.98 -10.08 1.77
C ALA A 67 -1.84 -11.35 1.70
N ALA A 68 -2.25 -11.89 2.85
CA ALA A 68 -3.07 -13.10 2.92
C ALA A 68 -4.44 -12.93 2.26
N GLU A 69 -4.91 -11.70 2.07
CA GLU A 69 -6.19 -11.40 1.42
C GLU A 69 -6.11 -11.41 -0.11
N PHE A 70 -4.92 -11.42 -0.69
CA PHE A 70 -4.76 -11.35 -2.14
C PHE A 70 -4.48 -12.72 -2.73
N SER A 71 -5.14 -13.03 -3.86
CA SER A 71 -4.90 -14.26 -4.60
C SER A 71 -3.59 -14.27 -5.41
N GLY A 72 -2.75 -13.24 -5.27
CA GLY A 72 -1.52 -13.05 -6.04
C GLY A 72 -0.67 -11.92 -5.46
N LYS A 73 0.51 -11.65 -6.05
CA LYS A 73 1.45 -10.65 -5.52
C LYS A 73 1.05 -9.21 -5.91
N PRO A 74 0.46 -8.39 -5.03
CA PRO A 74 0.27 -6.97 -5.29
C PRO A 74 1.60 -6.25 -5.53
N ALA A 75 1.56 -5.17 -6.31
CA ALA A 75 2.66 -4.23 -6.40
C ALA A 75 2.67 -3.33 -5.15
N LEU A 76 3.82 -3.23 -4.48
CA LEU A 76 3.99 -2.40 -3.30
C LEU A 76 4.67 -1.08 -3.69
N LEU A 77 4.00 0.04 -3.42
CA LEU A 77 4.50 1.38 -3.69
C LEU A 77 4.72 2.13 -2.40
N PHE A 78 5.93 2.62 -2.21
CA PHE A 78 6.31 3.43 -1.06
C PHE A 78 6.20 4.91 -1.39
N THR A 79 5.76 5.71 -0.41
CA THR A 79 5.65 7.17 -0.58
C THR A 79 6.49 7.94 0.43
N ARG A 80 7.29 7.23 1.23
CA ARG A 80 8.25 7.77 2.20
C ARG A 80 9.46 6.85 2.32
N ASP A 81 10.63 7.44 2.41
CA ASP A 81 11.89 6.69 2.55
C ASP A 81 11.96 5.90 3.86
N ALA A 82 11.37 6.42 4.94
CA ALA A 82 11.31 5.72 6.22
C ALA A 82 10.61 4.35 6.10
N ASP A 83 9.51 4.27 5.32
CA ASP A 83 8.80 3.02 5.08
C ASP A 83 9.63 2.05 4.23
N ILE A 84 10.44 2.59 3.30
CA ILE A 84 11.38 1.78 2.48
C ILE A 84 12.46 1.18 3.36
N VAL A 85 13.06 1.96 4.25
CA VAL A 85 14.12 1.50 5.17
C VAL A 85 13.59 0.37 6.05
N GLU A 86 12.47 0.59 6.73
CA GLU A 86 11.85 -0.41 7.61
C GLU A 86 11.52 -1.71 6.86
N VAL A 87 10.94 -1.61 5.66
CA VAL A 87 10.63 -2.81 4.86
C VAL A 87 11.87 -3.48 4.28
N SER A 88 12.92 -2.72 3.94
CA SER A 88 14.16 -3.27 3.39
C SER A 88 14.90 -4.16 4.39
N GLU A 89 14.85 -3.82 5.67
CA GLU A 89 15.43 -4.65 6.75
C GLU A 89 14.77 -6.03 6.86
N GLN A 90 13.53 -6.16 6.38
CA GLN A 90 12.73 -7.39 6.45
C GLN A 90 12.24 -7.86 5.07
N ARG A 91 12.94 -7.45 3.99
CA ARG A 91 12.49 -7.68 2.62
C ARG A 91 12.25 -9.14 2.30
N GLU A 92 13.10 -10.04 2.80
CA GLU A 92 13.01 -11.47 2.56
C GLU A 92 11.68 -12.08 3.02
N LEU A 93 11.06 -11.50 4.05
CA LEU A 93 9.74 -11.92 4.53
C LEU A 93 8.60 -11.49 3.59
N LEU A 94 8.75 -10.36 2.90
CA LEU A 94 7.69 -9.74 2.09
C LEU A 94 7.81 -10.06 0.60
N GLU A 95 8.98 -10.40 0.09
CA GLU A 95 9.23 -10.76 -1.32
C GLU A 95 8.43 -11.97 -1.85
N PRO A 96 8.12 -12.99 -1.02
CA PRO A 96 7.18 -14.03 -1.41
C PRO A 96 5.76 -13.51 -1.68
N HIS A 97 5.39 -12.35 -1.13
CA HIS A 97 4.02 -11.84 -1.10
C HIS A 97 3.81 -10.59 -1.98
N TYR A 98 4.83 -9.78 -2.17
CA TYR A 98 4.75 -8.50 -2.87
C TYR A 98 5.69 -8.42 -4.08
N ARG A 99 5.33 -7.58 -5.05
CA ARG A 99 6.24 -7.09 -6.09
C ARG A 99 6.76 -5.73 -5.65
N PHE A 100 8.06 -5.65 -5.41
CA PHE A 100 8.77 -4.39 -5.15
C PHE A 100 9.00 -3.66 -6.48
N LEU A 101 8.69 -2.36 -6.51
CA LEU A 101 8.88 -1.48 -7.67
C LEU A 101 9.92 -0.40 -7.35
#